data_AF-A0A895YF63-F1
#
_entry.id   AF-A0A895YF63-F1
#
_cell.length_a   1.000
_cell.length_b   1.000
_cell.length_c   1.000
_cell.angle_alpha   90.00
_cell.angle_beta   90.00
_cell.angle_gamma   90.00
#
_symmetry.space_group_name_H-M   'P 1'
#
loop_
_entity.id
_entity.type
_entity.pdbx_description
1 polymer ?
#
loop_
_entity_poly.entity_id
_entity_poly.type
_entity_poly.pdbx_seq_one_letter_code
_entity_poly.pdbx_strand_id
1 'polypeptide(L)'
;MREGLIALDARERMVPTDRDGLAQEVARLLASEPTVSTLRQAGIGLVVLGEFDRAEQVLTDALTRAEAAEAAGEPWPRIAVRINLGDAYRYRGALAPAEAQYQDAVRLARAHRPDRVDFALQHLGKCRLDQRRFNAAAQCLREALALRQQRGDPELVASSERTMGLLPAEPAVDGYVICGTPRTGSTLLCSLLRSTGVAGRPESYFRRPDAESLARRWELPRGDDGGWRFPDFLAAAIAAGSTPNGIFGVRIMWGTLDELVAQLRAAAPVAGAADVELLRQAFGRLRFVYVERADTVAQAVSWARAEQTKRWQVGDAPSQEPPRYDRSRIAQLVETIEQQRAAWRRWFAEQHVEPYEVSYEELAADPTGVTEGVLDSLELVLPPGAAIRSRVPRQADELNADWIARFRAVA
;
A
#
# COMPACT_ATOMS: atom_id res chain seq x y z
N MET A 1 -12.64 7.40 37.68
CA MET A 1 -11.23 7.72 37.41
C MET A 1 -11.05 9.18 37.80
N ARG A 2 -10.14 9.47 38.73
CA ARG A 2 -9.87 10.86 39.13
C ARG A 2 -9.24 11.63 37.98
N GLU A 3 -9.61 12.90 37.85
CA GLU A 3 -9.00 13.81 36.87
C GLU A 3 -7.51 13.98 37.14
N GLY A 4 -6.73 14.21 36.08
CA GLY A 4 -5.31 14.53 36.19
C GLY A 4 -4.37 13.34 36.41
N LEU A 5 -4.84 12.09 36.37
CA LEU A 5 -4.00 10.87 36.46
C LEU A 5 -3.50 10.34 35.10
N ILE A 6 -4.08 10.83 34.01
CA ILE A 6 -3.75 10.42 32.64
C ILE A 6 -3.60 11.68 31.79
N ALA A 7 -2.53 11.74 30.99
CA ALA A 7 -2.31 12.74 29.96
C ALA A 7 -2.07 12.08 28.60
N LEU A 8 -2.00 12.88 27.54
CA LEU A 8 -1.61 12.42 26.20
C LEU A 8 -0.16 12.79 25.91
N ASP A 9 0.62 11.84 25.37
CA ASP A 9 1.97 12.07 24.86
C ASP A 9 1.96 12.76 23.48
N ALA A 10 3.13 13.06 22.94
CA ALA A 10 3.28 13.69 21.62
C ALA A 10 2.72 12.85 20.45
N ARG A 11 2.47 11.55 20.66
CA ARG A 11 1.82 10.63 19.70
C ARG A 11 0.34 10.42 20.01
N GLU A 12 -0.24 11.27 20.86
CA GLU A 12 -1.60 11.17 21.37
C GLU A 12 -1.93 9.80 22.00
N ARG A 13 -0.96 9.20 22.71
CA ARG A 13 -1.16 8.02 23.55
C ARG A 13 -1.33 8.42 25.02
N MET A 14 -2.21 7.71 25.71
CA MET A 14 -2.46 7.88 27.13
C MET A 14 -1.25 7.44 27.95
N VAL A 15 -0.75 8.31 28.80
CA VAL A 15 0.39 8.09 29.70
C VAL A 15 0.03 8.50 31.13
N PRO A 16 0.58 7.82 32.16
CA PRO A 16 0.29 8.18 33.53
C PRO A 16 1.04 9.47 33.90
N THR A 17 0.34 10.41 34.53
CA THR A 17 0.94 11.59 35.17
C THR A 17 1.40 11.28 36.60
N ASP A 18 0.69 10.38 37.27
CA ASP A 18 1.01 9.79 38.58
C ASP A 18 0.71 8.29 38.52
N ARG A 19 1.78 7.48 38.45
CA ARG A 19 1.67 6.03 38.26
C ARG A 19 1.10 5.33 39.50
N ASP A 20 1.54 5.75 40.69
CA ASP A 20 1.11 5.13 41.95
C ASP A 20 -0.33 5.53 42.29
N GLY A 21 -0.68 6.80 42.08
CA GLY A 21 -2.05 7.28 42.22
C GLY A 21 -3.01 6.59 41.24
N LEU A 22 -2.58 6.36 40.00
CA LEU A 22 -3.36 5.61 39.02
C LEU A 22 -3.55 4.15 39.43
N ALA A 23 -2.52 3.48 39.92
CA ALA A 23 -2.62 2.10 40.42
C ALA A 23 -3.59 1.98 41.60
N GLN A 24 -3.54 2.93 42.55
CA GLN A 24 -4.49 2.96 43.68
C GLN A 24 -5.93 3.17 43.22
N GLU A 25 -6.16 4.08 42.27
CA GLU A 25 -7.50 4.32 41.71
C GLU A 25 -8.03 3.10 40.94
N VAL A 26 -7.18 2.40 40.19
CA VAL A 26 -7.54 1.15 39.52
C VAL A 26 -7.93 0.08 40.55
N ALA A 27 -7.16 -0.09 41.62
CA ALA A 27 -7.48 -1.05 42.69
C ALA A 27 -8.83 -0.72 43.35
N ARG A 28 -9.09 0.57 43.62
CA ARG A 28 -10.38 1.04 44.16
C ARG A 28 -11.55 0.74 43.23
N LEU A 29 -11.39 0.96 41.92
CA LEU A 29 -12.42 0.66 40.92
C LEU A 29 -12.70 -0.84 40.81
N LEU A 30 -11.67 -1.68 40.84
CA LEU A 30 -11.81 -3.14 40.80
C LEU A 30 -12.44 -3.73 42.07
N ALA A 31 -12.30 -3.06 43.21
CA ALA A 31 -12.94 -3.45 44.47
C ALA A 31 -14.41 -2.97 44.57
N SER A 32 -14.85 -2.09 43.66
CA SER A 32 -16.22 -1.58 43.63
C SER A 32 -17.18 -2.50 42.84
N GLU A 33 -18.48 -2.20 42.88
CA GLU A 33 -19.47 -2.97 42.12
C GLU A 33 -19.12 -3.02 40.62
N PRO A 34 -19.10 -4.22 40.00
CA PRO A 34 -18.66 -4.39 38.62
C PRO A 34 -19.76 -3.99 37.62
N THR A 35 -19.83 -2.69 37.35
CA THR A 35 -20.64 -2.08 36.29
C THR A 35 -19.81 -1.92 35.01
N VAL A 36 -20.46 -1.72 33.86
CA VAL A 36 -19.75 -1.41 32.60
C VAL A 36 -18.84 -0.19 32.77
N SER A 37 -19.30 0.85 33.48
CA SER A 37 -18.55 2.08 33.70
C SER A 37 -17.31 1.86 34.58
N THR A 38 -17.46 1.17 35.72
CA THR A 38 -16.36 0.93 36.66
C THR A 38 -15.29 0.03 36.04
N LEU A 39 -15.70 -1.05 35.36
CA LEU A 39 -14.79 -1.95 34.65
C LEU A 39 -14.09 -1.23 33.49
N ARG A 40 -14.81 -0.43 32.70
CA ARG A 40 -14.21 0.35 31.61
C ARG A 40 -13.15 1.32 32.12
N GLN A 41 -13.42 2.04 33.21
CA GLN A 41 -12.46 2.96 33.82
C GLN A 41 -11.23 2.21 34.38
N ALA A 42 -11.43 1.09 35.08
CA ALA A 42 -10.32 0.27 35.56
C ALA A 42 -9.46 -0.25 34.39
N GLY A 43 -10.11 -0.71 33.32
CA GLY A 43 -9.45 -1.15 32.08
C GLY A 43 -8.59 -0.06 31.44
N ILE A 44 -9.08 1.18 31.30
CA ILE A 44 -8.27 2.31 30.81
C ILE A 44 -7.02 2.49 31.67
N GLY A 45 -7.19 2.48 33.00
CA GLY A 45 -6.07 2.66 33.92
C GLY A 45 -5.03 1.54 33.77
N LEU A 46 -5.47 0.29 33.63
CA LEU A 46 -4.58 -0.86 33.38
C LEU A 46 -3.83 -0.73 32.05
N VAL A 47 -4.47 -0.25 30.97
CA VAL A 47 -3.79 0.05 29.69
C VAL A 47 -2.67 1.06 29.91
N VAL A 48 -2.96 2.16 30.62
CA VAL A 48 -1.98 3.23 30.87
C VAL A 48 -0.85 2.80 31.80
N LEU A 49 -1.13 1.87 32.72
CA LEU A 49 -0.11 1.23 33.56
C LEU A 49 0.73 0.20 32.80
N GLY A 50 0.33 -0.22 31.60
CA GLY A 50 1.01 -1.25 30.81
C GLY A 50 0.62 -2.68 31.22
N GLU A 51 -0.45 -2.85 32.00
CA GLU A 51 -0.96 -4.14 32.47
C GLU A 51 -1.97 -4.73 31.48
N PHE A 52 -1.51 -4.99 30.25
CA PHE A 52 -2.38 -5.26 29.10
C PHE A 52 -3.25 -6.51 29.23
N ASP A 53 -2.74 -7.60 29.81
CA ASP A 53 -3.50 -8.84 29.98
C ASP A 53 -4.66 -8.65 30.97
N ARG A 54 -4.40 -7.93 32.07
CA ARG A 54 -5.45 -7.56 33.04
C ARG A 54 -6.44 -6.58 32.42
N ALA A 55 -5.95 -5.62 31.64
CA ALA A 55 -6.81 -4.68 30.92
C ALA A 55 -7.76 -5.41 29.97
N GLU A 56 -7.26 -6.38 29.19
CA GLU A 56 -8.07 -7.19 28.30
C GLU A 56 -9.14 -7.99 29.04
N GLN A 57 -8.79 -8.68 30.13
CA GLN A 57 -9.74 -9.43 30.94
C GLN A 57 -10.87 -8.52 31.45
N VAL A 58 -10.51 -7.41 32.09
CA VAL A 58 -11.47 -6.45 32.66
C VAL A 58 -12.34 -5.80 31.57
N LEU A 59 -11.78 -5.46 30.41
CA LEU A 59 -12.52 -4.85 29.31
C LEU A 59 -13.40 -5.87 28.58
N THR A 60 -13.02 -7.13 28.52
CA THR A 60 -13.86 -8.22 28.00
C THR A 60 -15.08 -8.42 28.91
N ASP A 61 -14.88 -8.44 30.22
CA ASP A 61 -15.96 -8.50 31.21
C ASP A 61 -16.91 -7.30 31.11
N ALA A 62 -16.37 -6.11 30.84
CA ALA A 62 -17.15 -4.91 30.57
C ALA A 62 -17.94 -5.04 29.27
N LEU A 63 -17.37 -5.65 28.23
CA LEU A 63 -18.01 -5.81 26.92
C LEU A 63 -19.19 -6.78 27.01
N THR A 64 -19.02 -7.93 27.67
CA THR A 64 -20.11 -8.89 27.90
C THR A 64 -21.29 -8.25 28.62
N ARG A 65 -21.02 -7.41 29.63
CA ARG A 65 -22.07 -6.67 30.35
C ARG A 65 -22.71 -5.59 29.48
N ALA A 66 -21.93 -4.89 28.67
CA ALA A 66 -22.45 -3.89 27.74
C ALA A 66 -23.35 -4.51 26.67
N GLU A 67 -23.01 -5.70 26.18
CA GLU A 67 -23.82 -6.45 25.21
C GLU A 67 -25.14 -6.94 25.83
N ALA A 68 -25.11 -7.39 27.09
CA ALA A 68 -26.32 -7.71 27.83
C ALA A 68 -27.22 -6.47 28.06
N ALA A 69 -26.61 -5.30 28.32
CA ALA A 69 -27.33 -4.05 28.53
C ALA A 69 -27.85 -3.42 27.22
N GLU A 70 -27.22 -3.66 26.07
CA GLU A 70 -27.69 -3.17 24.76
C GLU A 70 -29.05 -3.78 24.39
N ALA A 71 -29.37 -4.98 24.88
CA ALA A 71 -30.73 -5.54 24.78
C ALA A 71 -31.79 -4.63 25.44
N ALA A 72 -31.38 -3.72 26.33
CA ALA A 72 -32.21 -2.69 26.95
C ALA A 72 -32.17 -1.32 26.24
N GLY A 73 -31.45 -1.19 25.12
CA GLY A 73 -31.59 -0.07 24.16
C GLY A 73 -30.47 0.99 24.12
N GLU A 74 -29.38 0.87 24.90
CA GLU A 74 -28.27 1.85 24.86
C GLU A 74 -26.98 1.26 24.24
N PRO A 75 -26.63 1.63 22.99
CA PRO A 75 -25.50 1.02 22.26
C PRO A 75 -24.13 1.67 22.55
N TRP A 76 -24.10 2.85 23.19
CA TRP A 76 -22.85 3.60 23.42
C TRP A 76 -21.86 2.90 24.36
N PRO A 77 -22.27 2.33 25.51
CA PRO A 77 -21.34 1.62 26.38
C PRO A 77 -20.57 0.52 25.64
N ARG A 78 -21.23 -0.22 24.73
CA ARG A 78 -20.59 -1.25 23.90
C ARG A 78 -19.53 -0.66 22.96
N ILE A 79 -19.87 0.42 22.25
CA ILE A 79 -18.94 1.13 21.35
C ILE A 79 -17.70 1.60 22.14
N ALA A 80 -17.93 2.25 23.28
CA ALA A 80 -16.87 2.84 24.10
C ALA A 80 -15.96 1.77 24.76
N VAL A 81 -16.50 0.61 25.11
CA VAL A 81 -15.70 -0.52 25.61
C VAL A 81 -14.87 -1.14 24.49
N ARG A 82 -15.43 -1.33 23.29
CA ARG A 82 -14.70 -1.85 22.12
C ARG A 82 -13.50 -0.98 21.76
N ILE A 83 -13.66 0.34 21.77
CA ILE A 83 -12.54 1.27 21.54
C ILE A 83 -11.43 1.06 22.57
N ASN A 84 -11.77 0.95 23.85
CA ASN A 84 -10.78 0.77 24.90
C ASN A 84 -10.11 -0.61 24.85
N LEU A 85 -10.84 -1.66 24.49
CA LEU A 85 -10.28 -2.99 24.25
C LEU A 85 -9.32 -2.96 23.05
N GLY A 86 -9.69 -2.21 22.00
CA GLY A 86 -8.81 -1.87 20.89
C GLY A 86 -7.53 -1.17 21.36
N ASP A 87 -7.62 -0.19 22.26
CA ASP A 87 -6.45 0.50 22.83
C ASP A 87 -5.57 -0.47 23.64
N ALA A 88 -6.15 -1.40 24.40
CA ALA A 88 -5.40 -2.43 25.12
C ALA A 88 -4.61 -3.36 24.18
N TYR A 89 -5.19 -3.73 23.05
CA TYR A 89 -4.48 -4.47 22.00
C TYR A 89 -3.42 -3.61 21.31
N ARG A 90 -3.75 -2.37 20.94
CA ARG A 90 -2.86 -1.46 20.21
C ARG A 90 -1.61 -1.11 21.02
N TYR A 91 -1.75 -0.82 22.31
CA TYR A 91 -0.63 -0.41 23.17
C TYR A 91 0.34 -1.56 23.44
N ARG A 92 -0.14 -2.82 23.41
CA ARG A 92 0.73 -4.00 23.49
C ARG A 92 1.40 -4.36 22.16
N GLY A 93 0.98 -3.75 21.04
CA GLY A 93 1.45 -4.06 19.69
C GLY A 93 0.62 -5.11 18.94
N ALA A 94 -0.50 -5.57 19.49
CA ALA A 94 -1.40 -6.52 18.83
C ALA A 94 -2.36 -5.77 17.87
N LEU A 95 -1.83 -5.29 16.74
CA LEU A 95 -2.55 -4.36 15.85
C LEU A 95 -3.74 -4.98 15.10
N ALA A 96 -3.70 -6.27 14.76
CA ALA A 96 -4.80 -6.95 14.09
C ALA A 96 -6.06 -7.08 14.97
N PRO A 97 -5.99 -7.62 16.21
CA PRO A 97 -7.16 -7.62 17.09
C PRO A 97 -7.60 -6.20 17.50
N ALA A 98 -6.66 -5.25 17.60
CA ALA A 98 -7.02 -3.85 17.82
C ALA A 98 -7.91 -3.31 16.70
N GLU A 99 -7.50 -3.48 15.43
CA GLU A 99 -8.26 -3.03 14.27
C GLU A 99 -9.65 -3.67 14.22
N ALA A 100 -9.78 -4.96 14.53
CA ALA A 100 -11.07 -5.64 14.57
C ALA A 100 -12.04 -4.96 15.56
N GLN A 101 -11.57 -4.60 16.77
CA GLN A 101 -12.39 -3.91 17.76
C GLN A 101 -12.82 -2.51 17.28
N TYR A 102 -11.92 -1.76 16.64
CA TYR A 102 -12.26 -0.43 16.13
C TYR A 102 -13.20 -0.50 14.92
N GLN A 103 -13.05 -1.48 14.02
CA GLN A 103 -13.96 -1.69 12.90
C GLN A 103 -15.38 -2.03 13.37
N ASP A 104 -15.52 -2.89 14.38
CA ASP A 104 -16.80 -3.17 15.02
C ASP A 104 -17.39 -1.91 15.68
N ALA A 105 -16.58 -1.12 16.37
CA ALA A 105 -17.00 0.16 16.97
C ALA A 105 -17.51 1.16 15.91
N VAL A 106 -16.81 1.30 14.78
CA VAL A 106 -17.24 2.14 13.65
C VAL A 106 -18.57 1.64 13.06
N ARG A 107 -18.71 0.32 12.88
CA ARG A 107 -19.94 -0.30 12.35
C ARG A 107 -21.14 -0.02 13.25
N LEU A 108 -20.99 -0.24 14.56
CA LEU A 108 -22.03 0.02 15.56
C LEU A 108 -22.36 1.52 15.66
N ALA A 109 -21.35 2.39 15.65
CA ALA A 109 -21.55 3.83 15.66
C ALA A 109 -22.33 4.29 14.42
N ARG A 110 -21.97 3.83 13.22
CA ARG A 110 -22.72 4.17 12.00
C ARG A 110 -24.17 3.70 12.05
N ALA A 111 -24.43 2.53 12.62
CA ALA A 111 -25.77 1.96 12.68
C ALA A 111 -26.67 2.63 13.73
N HIS A 112 -26.12 2.99 14.89
CA HIS A 112 -26.95 3.35 16.05
C HIS A 112 -26.57 4.68 16.72
N ARG A 113 -25.35 5.19 16.49
CA ARG A 113 -24.82 6.43 17.11
C ARG A 113 -24.03 7.26 16.09
N PRO A 114 -24.67 7.86 15.08
CA PRO A 114 -23.97 8.68 14.08
C PRO A 114 -23.15 9.81 14.70
N ASP A 115 -23.57 10.32 15.86
CA ASP A 115 -22.88 11.32 16.69
C ASP A 115 -21.56 10.82 17.32
N ARG A 116 -21.20 9.55 17.15
CA ARG A 116 -19.98 8.93 17.71
C ARG A 116 -19.09 8.30 16.64
N VAL A 117 -19.47 8.39 15.37
CA VAL A 117 -18.70 7.84 14.25
C VAL A 117 -17.31 8.47 14.16
N ASP A 118 -17.22 9.79 14.38
CA ASP A 118 -15.95 10.51 14.37
C ASP A 118 -14.96 9.98 15.42
N PHE A 119 -15.48 9.66 16.62
CA PHE A 119 -14.66 9.14 17.71
C PHE A 119 -14.12 7.74 17.39
N ALA A 120 -14.96 6.83 16.87
CA ALA A 120 -14.52 5.50 16.48
C ALA A 120 -13.53 5.54 15.29
N LEU A 121 -13.77 6.39 14.30
CA LEU A 121 -12.88 6.59 13.15
C LEU A 121 -11.51 7.15 13.56
N GLN A 122 -11.46 8.08 14.52
CA GLN A 122 -10.21 8.62 15.04
C GLN A 122 -9.30 7.50 15.57
N HIS A 123 -9.86 6.57 16.36
CA HIS A 123 -9.09 5.46 16.92
C HIS A 123 -8.69 4.42 15.85
N LEU A 124 -9.60 4.10 14.91
CA LEU A 124 -9.26 3.24 13.76
C LEU A 124 -8.13 3.85 12.92
N GLY A 125 -8.17 5.16 12.68
CA GLY A 125 -7.15 5.90 11.96
C GLY A 125 -5.78 5.82 12.64
N LYS A 126 -5.72 6.01 13.96
CA LYS A 126 -4.49 5.83 14.76
C LYS A 126 -3.95 4.39 14.67
N CYS A 127 -4.82 3.39 14.76
CA CYS A 127 -4.42 1.99 14.62
C CYS A 127 -3.80 1.71 13.24
N ARG A 128 -4.38 2.27 12.17
CA ARG A 128 -3.86 2.13 10.81
C ARG A 128 -2.55 2.89 10.59
N LEU A 129 -2.35 4.02 11.25
CA LEU A 129 -1.03 4.70 11.30
C LEU A 129 0.02 3.80 11.94
N ASP A 130 -0.27 3.18 13.08
CA ASP A 130 0.64 2.25 13.76
C ASP A 130 0.99 1.04 12.88
N GLN A 131 0.07 0.62 12.00
CA GLN A 131 0.27 -0.42 10.98
C GLN A 131 0.99 0.08 9.72
N ARG A 132 1.33 1.37 9.63
CA ARG A 132 1.87 2.04 8.42
C ARG A 132 0.96 1.98 7.18
N ARG A 133 -0.35 1.78 7.39
CA ARG A 133 -1.37 1.82 6.33
C ARG A 133 -1.87 3.26 6.16
N PHE A 134 -0.99 4.12 5.66
CA PHE A 134 -1.18 5.58 5.67
C PHE A 134 -2.40 6.03 4.88
N ASN A 135 -2.68 5.42 3.73
CA ASN A 135 -3.85 5.78 2.92
C ASN A 135 -5.16 5.44 3.62
N ALA A 136 -5.24 4.22 4.18
CA ALA A 136 -6.40 3.79 4.96
C ALA A 136 -6.59 4.59 6.26
N ALA A 137 -5.48 5.03 6.88
CA ALA A 137 -5.51 5.92 8.03
C ALA A 137 -6.00 7.32 7.65
N ALA A 138 -5.45 7.91 6.58
CA ALA A 138 -5.83 9.22 6.08
C ALA A 138 -7.32 9.29 5.73
N GLN A 139 -7.89 8.22 5.16
CA GLN A 139 -9.33 8.14 4.90
C GLN A 139 -10.15 8.25 6.20
N CYS A 140 -9.83 7.45 7.22
CA CYS A 140 -10.53 7.51 8.50
C CYS A 140 -10.41 8.88 9.18
N LEU A 141 -9.20 9.44 9.19
CA LEU A 141 -8.93 10.70 9.87
C LEU A 141 -9.59 11.90 9.17
N ARG A 142 -9.64 11.91 7.84
CA ARG A 142 -10.37 12.95 7.07
C ARG A 142 -11.87 12.88 7.31
N GLU A 143 -12.45 11.68 7.34
CA GLU A 143 -13.87 11.51 7.65
C GLU A 143 -14.19 11.95 9.09
N ALA A 144 -13.36 11.56 10.06
CA ALA A 144 -13.49 12.01 11.45
C ALA A 144 -13.37 13.54 11.58
N LEU A 145 -12.37 14.14 10.93
CA LEU A 145 -12.17 15.60 10.92
C LEU A 145 -13.38 16.33 10.34
N ALA A 146 -13.91 15.87 9.20
CA ALA A 146 -15.07 16.49 8.57
C ALA A 146 -16.30 16.48 9.49
N LEU A 147 -16.56 15.35 10.17
CA LEU A 147 -17.66 15.23 11.14
C LEU A 147 -17.45 16.16 12.35
N ARG A 148 -16.22 16.30 12.84
CA ARG A 148 -15.88 17.18 13.98
C ARG A 148 -16.01 18.66 13.62
N GLN A 149 -15.59 19.04 12.41
CA GLN A 149 -15.75 20.39 11.87
C GLN A 149 -17.22 20.77 11.73
N GLN A 150 -18.06 19.85 11.24
CA GLN A 150 -19.51 20.07 11.13
C GLN A 150 -20.18 20.29 12.50
N ARG A 151 -19.66 19.66 13.56
CA ARG A 151 -20.17 19.83 14.93
C ARG A 151 -19.65 21.07 15.64
N GLY A 152 -18.53 21.64 15.17
CA GLY A 152 -17.92 22.83 15.77
C GLY A 152 -17.19 22.57 17.09
N ASP A 153 -16.59 21.39 17.28
CA ASP A 153 -15.78 21.08 18.47
C ASP A 153 -14.28 21.35 18.20
N PRO A 154 -13.72 22.48 18.66
CA PRO A 154 -12.35 22.88 18.31
C PRO A 154 -11.29 21.96 18.90
N GLU A 155 -11.54 21.36 20.07
CA GLU A 155 -10.57 20.47 20.72
C GLU A 155 -10.46 19.14 19.96
N LEU A 156 -11.60 18.58 19.53
CA LEU A 156 -11.62 17.37 18.72
C LEU A 156 -11.05 17.61 17.32
N VAL A 157 -11.33 18.77 16.71
CA VAL A 157 -10.71 19.18 15.44
C VAL A 157 -9.18 19.21 15.58
N ALA A 158 -8.66 19.92 16.58
CA ALA A 158 -7.22 19.99 16.83
C ALA A 158 -6.60 18.61 17.08
N SER A 159 -7.32 17.68 17.74
CA SER A 159 -6.84 16.30 17.90
C SER A 159 -6.74 15.53 16.59
N SER A 160 -7.74 15.67 15.71
CA SER A 160 -7.68 15.05 14.38
C SER A 160 -6.54 15.62 13.55
N GLU A 161 -6.35 16.95 13.56
CA GLU A 161 -5.27 17.62 12.84
C GLU A 161 -3.88 17.19 13.33
N ARG A 162 -3.67 17.09 14.65
CA ARG A 162 -2.41 16.55 15.20
C ARG A 162 -2.13 15.12 14.75
N THR A 163 -3.14 14.25 14.79
CA THR A 163 -2.98 12.86 14.32
C THR A 163 -2.70 12.83 12.81
N MET A 164 -3.36 13.66 12.02
CA MET A 164 -3.09 13.77 10.58
C MET A 164 -1.69 14.29 10.29
N GLY A 165 -1.14 15.16 11.15
CA GLY A 165 0.25 15.60 11.07
C GLY A 165 1.29 14.49 11.27
N LEU A 166 0.88 13.29 11.70
CA LEU A 166 1.74 12.11 11.78
C LEU A 166 1.78 11.30 10.46
N LEU A 167 0.95 11.65 9.47
CA LEU A 167 1.05 11.07 8.12
C LEU A 167 2.33 11.57 7.42
N PRO A 168 2.94 10.76 6.54
CA PRO A 168 4.06 11.21 5.72
C PRO A 168 3.72 12.49 4.95
N ALA A 169 4.48 13.56 5.21
CA ALA A 169 4.31 14.87 4.57
C ALA A 169 5.21 15.01 3.34
N GLU A 170 6.43 14.44 3.40
CA GLU A 170 7.40 14.45 2.32
C GLU A 170 7.67 13.02 1.84
N PRO A 171 8.00 12.83 0.56
CA PRO A 171 8.32 11.51 0.05
C PRO A 171 9.59 10.93 0.69
N ALA A 172 9.47 9.72 1.24
CA ALA A 172 10.60 8.96 1.80
C ALA A 172 11.55 8.40 0.73
N VAL A 173 11.13 8.45 -0.53
CA VAL A 173 11.82 7.91 -1.71
C VAL A 173 11.94 9.00 -2.77
N ASP A 174 12.93 8.86 -3.65
CA ASP A 174 13.04 9.70 -4.86
C ASP A 174 12.47 8.97 -6.09
N GLY A 175 12.43 7.65 -6.04
CA GLY A 175 11.74 6.85 -7.03
C GLY A 175 11.57 5.38 -6.67
N TYR A 176 10.95 4.64 -7.59
CA TYR A 176 10.76 3.20 -7.44
C TYR A 176 10.78 2.47 -8.79
N VAL A 177 11.19 1.20 -8.74
CA VAL A 177 11.23 0.29 -9.89
C VAL A 177 10.14 -0.77 -9.75
N ILE A 178 9.25 -0.84 -10.73
CA ILE A 178 8.36 -1.98 -10.94
C ILE A 178 9.13 -3.05 -11.72
N CYS A 179 9.54 -4.09 -11.02
CA CYS A 179 10.19 -5.27 -11.56
C CYS A 179 9.14 -6.30 -11.96
N GLY A 180 9.32 -6.98 -13.07
CA GLY A 180 8.45 -8.09 -13.45
C GLY A 180 8.86 -8.78 -14.72
N THR A 181 7.98 -9.63 -15.22
CA THR A 181 8.11 -10.26 -16.54
C THR A 181 6.95 -9.80 -17.44
N PRO A 182 7.07 -9.92 -18.76
CA PRO A 182 5.98 -9.53 -19.65
C PRO A 182 4.68 -10.25 -19.29
N ARG A 183 3.57 -9.51 -19.26
CA ARG A 183 2.20 -10.01 -18.97
C ARG A 183 1.90 -10.40 -17.51
N THR A 184 2.62 -9.84 -16.54
CA THR A 184 2.29 -9.96 -15.10
C THR A 184 1.24 -8.95 -14.60
N GLY A 185 0.69 -8.10 -15.46
CA GLY A 185 -0.23 -7.03 -15.04
C GLY A 185 0.46 -5.74 -14.60
N SER A 186 1.79 -5.65 -14.72
CA SER A 186 2.54 -4.41 -14.46
C SER A 186 2.04 -3.19 -15.25
N THR A 187 1.47 -3.35 -16.45
CA THR A 187 0.81 -2.24 -17.18
C THR A 187 -0.43 -1.72 -16.45
N LEU A 188 -1.24 -2.61 -15.87
CA LEU A 188 -2.41 -2.23 -15.06
C LEU A 188 -1.94 -1.46 -13.83
N LEU A 189 -0.93 -1.98 -13.13
CA LEU A 189 -0.34 -1.30 -11.97
C LEU A 189 0.21 0.09 -12.33
N CYS A 190 0.92 0.22 -13.46
CA CYS A 190 1.43 1.51 -13.94
C CYS A 190 0.29 2.51 -14.17
N SER A 191 -0.82 2.06 -14.77
CA SER A 191 -1.99 2.91 -15.02
C SER A 191 -2.63 3.40 -13.72
N LEU A 192 -2.78 2.50 -12.74
CA LEU A 192 -3.35 2.81 -11.43
C LEU A 192 -2.45 3.80 -10.66
N LEU A 193 -1.15 3.53 -10.57
CA LEU A 193 -0.18 4.41 -9.90
C LEU A 193 -0.13 5.79 -10.56
N ARG A 194 -0.12 5.86 -11.90
CA ARG A 194 -0.21 7.12 -12.64
C ARG A 194 -1.48 7.92 -12.30
N SER A 195 -2.61 7.24 -12.10
CA SER A 195 -3.90 7.90 -11.80
C SER A 195 -3.91 8.62 -10.44
N THR A 196 -3.00 8.25 -9.53
CA THR A 196 -2.89 8.86 -8.19
C THR A 196 -2.36 10.29 -8.23
N GLY A 197 -1.60 10.65 -9.28
CA GLY A 197 -0.92 11.94 -9.39
C GLY A 197 0.27 12.14 -8.44
N VAL A 198 0.60 11.16 -7.59
CA VAL A 198 1.68 11.25 -6.59
C VAL A 198 2.75 10.17 -6.71
N ALA A 199 2.47 9.07 -7.42
CA ALA A 199 3.40 7.96 -7.61
C ALA A 199 4.08 7.97 -8.98
N GLY A 200 4.56 9.14 -9.42
CA GLY A 200 5.20 9.27 -10.71
C GLY A 200 4.30 8.88 -11.89
N ARG A 201 4.94 8.55 -13.00
CA ARG A 201 4.31 8.19 -14.27
C ARG A 201 4.95 6.92 -14.83
N PRO A 202 4.92 5.80 -14.09
CA PRO A 202 5.69 4.60 -14.42
C PRO A 202 5.44 4.08 -15.84
N GLU A 203 6.52 3.88 -16.60
CA GLU A 203 6.55 3.28 -17.94
C GLU A 203 7.86 2.52 -18.17
N SER A 204 7.95 1.84 -19.31
CA SER A 204 9.18 1.18 -19.80
C SER A 204 10.11 2.12 -20.56
N TYR A 205 10.55 3.20 -19.91
CA TYR A 205 11.41 4.24 -20.52
C TYR A 205 12.68 3.69 -21.18
N PHE A 206 13.26 2.64 -20.61
CA PHE A 206 14.55 2.09 -21.04
C PHE A 206 14.44 0.88 -21.97
N ARG A 207 13.23 0.54 -22.44
CA ARG A 207 13.06 -0.52 -23.45
C ARG A 207 13.51 0.05 -24.80
N ARG A 208 14.48 -0.58 -25.47
CA ARG A 208 15.09 -0.06 -26.73
C ARG A 208 14.10 0.52 -27.75
N PRO A 209 13.00 -0.16 -28.14
CA PRO A 209 12.04 0.39 -29.10
C PRO A 209 11.30 1.64 -28.59
N ASP A 210 11.11 1.76 -27.28
CA ASP A 210 10.47 2.94 -26.67
C ASP A 210 11.46 4.09 -26.54
N ALA A 211 12.72 3.80 -26.15
CA ALA A 211 13.75 4.80 -25.93
C ALA A 211 14.00 5.67 -27.18
N GLU A 212 14.01 5.07 -28.38
CA GLU A 212 14.18 5.83 -29.61
C GLU A 212 13.00 6.77 -29.92
N SER A 213 11.78 6.27 -29.73
CA SER A 213 10.56 7.07 -29.90
C SER A 213 10.49 8.22 -28.89
N LEU A 214 10.89 7.94 -27.64
CA LEU A 214 10.93 8.92 -26.55
C LEU A 214 12.02 9.98 -26.76
N ALA A 215 13.23 9.59 -27.16
CA ALA A 215 14.31 10.52 -27.43
C ALA A 215 13.94 11.53 -28.53
N ARG A 216 13.24 11.07 -29.58
CA ARG A 216 12.70 11.95 -30.61
C ARG A 216 11.60 12.87 -30.06
N ARG A 217 10.68 12.35 -29.24
CA ARG A 217 9.58 13.11 -28.63
C ARG A 217 10.09 14.19 -27.66
N TRP A 218 11.17 13.92 -26.95
CA TRP A 218 11.82 14.86 -26.04
C TRP A 218 12.87 15.73 -26.72
N GLU A 219 12.99 15.63 -28.04
CA GLU A 219 13.89 16.46 -28.86
C GLU A 219 15.33 16.44 -28.35
N LEU A 220 15.82 15.26 -27.94
CA LEU A 220 17.16 15.13 -27.38
C LEU A 220 18.22 15.45 -28.44
N PRO A 221 19.28 16.20 -28.07
CA PRO A 221 20.40 16.48 -28.97
C PRO A 221 21.03 15.19 -29.48
N ARG A 222 21.31 15.16 -30.78
CA ARG A 222 22.04 14.05 -31.40
C ARG A 222 23.54 14.32 -31.40
N GLY A 223 24.31 13.27 -31.10
CA GLY A 223 25.75 13.25 -31.31
C GLY A 223 26.11 12.97 -32.77
N ASP A 224 27.40 13.00 -33.07
CA ASP A 224 27.95 12.80 -34.41
C ASP A 224 27.68 11.39 -34.96
N ASP A 225 27.47 10.41 -34.08
CA ASP A 225 27.07 9.03 -34.40
C ASP A 225 25.56 8.88 -34.69
N GLY A 226 24.80 9.98 -34.62
CA GLY A 226 23.35 10.00 -34.78
C GLY A 226 22.57 9.50 -33.56
N GLY A 227 23.25 9.10 -32.48
CA GLY A 227 22.67 8.69 -31.20
C GLY A 227 22.46 9.87 -30.25
N TRP A 228 22.00 9.59 -29.04
CA TRP A 228 21.91 10.57 -27.95
C TRP A 228 22.79 10.12 -26.78
N ARG A 229 23.23 11.07 -25.96
CA ARG A 229 23.99 10.75 -24.76
C ARG A 229 23.04 10.14 -23.72
N PHE A 230 23.41 8.98 -23.19
CA PHE A 230 22.60 8.29 -22.19
C PHE A 230 22.30 9.13 -20.94
N PRO A 231 23.23 9.93 -20.36
CA PRO A 231 22.91 10.82 -19.25
C PRO A 231 21.79 11.82 -19.56
N ASP A 232 21.75 12.37 -20.78
CA ASP A 232 20.74 13.34 -21.19
C ASP A 232 19.37 12.65 -21.34
N PHE A 233 19.36 11.42 -21.87
CA PHE A 233 18.15 10.58 -21.91
C PHE A 233 17.66 10.19 -20.52
N LEU A 234 18.57 9.80 -19.61
CA LEU A 234 18.26 9.45 -18.24
C LEU A 234 17.58 10.63 -17.52
N ALA A 235 18.15 11.84 -17.63
CA ALA A 235 17.58 13.04 -17.06
C ALA A 235 16.18 13.35 -17.64
N ALA A 236 16.01 13.23 -18.97
CA ALA A 236 14.71 13.43 -19.61
C ALA A 236 13.67 12.38 -19.20
N ALA A 237 14.08 11.12 -19.03
CA ALA A 237 13.22 10.05 -18.56
C ALA A 237 12.76 10.31 -17.11
N ILE A 238 13.67 10.70 -16.22
CA ILE A 238 13.35 11.08 -14.84
C ILE A 238 12.37 12.26 -14.83
N ALA A 239 12.65 13.33 -15.59
CA ALA A 239 11.77 14.49 -15.66
C ALA A 239 10.37 14.13 -16.21
N ALA A 240 10.29 13.35 -17.28
CA ALA A 240 9.02 12.94 -17.87
C ALA A 240 8.23 11.97 -16.98
N GLY A 241 8.93 11.09 -16.26
CA GLY A 241 8.39 10.06 -15.39
C GLY A 241 8.07 10.51 -13.98
N SER A 242 8.41 11.74 -13.61
CA SER A 242 8.15 12.28 -12.28
C SER A 242 6.81 12.98 -12.17
N THR A 243 6.20 12.91 -10.98
CA THR A 243 5.07 13.75 -10.56
C THR A 243 5.56 15.03 -9.87
N PRO A 244 4.71 16.06 -9.68
CA PRO A 244 5.13 17.34 -9.07
C PRO A 244 5.73 17.22 -7.66
N ASN A 245 5.43 16.14 -6.93
CA ASN A 245 6.04 15.82 -5.64
C ASN A 245 7.43 15.17 -5.76
N GLY A 246 8.03 15.11 -6.96
CA GLY A 246 9.40 14.63 -7.19
C GLY A 246 9.56 13.12 -7.34
N ILE A 247 8.49 12.33 -7.22
CA ILE A 247 8.58 10.87 -7.32
C ILE A 247 8.69 10.40 -8.76
N PHE A 248 9.78 9.68 -9.06
CA PHE A 248 9.98 8.98 -10.32
C PHE A 248 9.53 7.50 -10.23
N GLY A 249 8.74 7.04 -11.20
CA GLY A 249 8.38 5.62 -11.33
C GLY A 249 8.90 5.06 -12.65
N VAL A 250 9.46 3.84 -12.63
CA VAL A 250 9.88 3.13 -13.85
C VAL A 250 9.51 1.66 -13.80
N ARG A 251 9.20 1.07 -14.95
CA ARG A 251 8.99 -0.37 -15.09
C ARG A 251 10.13 -1.01 -15.85
N ILE A 252 10.72 -2.05 -15.26
CA ILE A 252 11.82 -2.83 -15.83
C ILE A 252 11.38 -4.30 -15.89
N MET A 253 11.49 -4.89 -17.08
CA MET A 253 11.32 -6.33 -17.25
C MET A 253 12.68 -7.02 -17.12
N TRP A 254 12.71 -8.29 -16.72
CA TRP A 254 13.98 -9.03 -16.55
C TRP A 254 14.89 -8.88 -17.77
N GLY A 255 14.35 -9.12 -18.97
CA GLY A 255 15.09 -9.03 -20.23
C GLY A 255 15.60 -7.64 -20.62
N THR A 256 15.35 -6.59 -19.82
CA THR A 256 15.85 -5.23 -20.06
C THR A 256 16.77 -4.70 -18.96
N LEU A 257 16.92 -5.43 -17.84
CA LEU A 257 17.72 -4.97 -16.70
C LEU A 257 19.20 -4.84 -17.06
N ASP A 258 19.79 -5.88 -17.66
CA ASP A 258 21.22 -5.91 -18.00
C ASP A 258 21.60 -4.77 -18.96
N GLU A 259 20.72 -4.44 -19.91
CA GLU A 259 20.93 -3.32 -20.84
C GLU A 259 20.99 -1.98 -20.11
N LEU A 260 20.05 -1.73 -19.20
CA LEU A 260 20.04 -0.50 -18.40
C LEU A 260 21.28 -0.42 -17.50
N VAL A 261 21.62 -1.50 -16.81
CA VAL A 261 22.80 -1.57 -15.93
C VAL A 261 24.08 -1.32 -16.73
N ALA A 262 24.21 -1.90 -17.93
CA ALA A 262 25.36 -1.67 -18.80
C ALA A 262 25.47 -0.19 -19.22
N GLN A 263 24.35 0.44 -19.58
CA GLN A 263 24.31 1.86 -19.92
C GLN A 263 24.69 2.76 -18.73
N LEU A 264 24.18 2.45 -17.53
CA LEU A 264 24.52 3.15 -16.30
C LEU A 264 26.02 3.03 -15.97
N ARG A 265 26.57 1.81 -16.05
CA ARG A 265 27.98 1.54 -15.81
C ARG A 265 28.88 2.26 -16.81
N ALA A 266 28.47 2.36 -18.07
CA ALA A 266 29.20 3.10 -19.10
C ALA A 266 29.17 4.62 -18.87
N ALA A 267 28.04 5.15 -18.36
CA ALA A 267 27.86 6.58 -18.13
C ALA A 267 28.56 7.09 -16.85
N ALA A 268 28.70 6.24 -15.83
CA ALA A 268 29.38 6.55 -14.58
C ALA A 268 30.23 5.34 -14.15
N PRO A 269 31.44 5.16 -14.72
CA PRO A 269 32.26 3.99 -14.46
C PRO A 269 32.81 4.02 -13.04
N VAL A 270 32.13 3.30 -12.14
CA VAL A 270 32.61 2.97 -10.80
C VAL A 270 33.03 1.51 -10.80
N ALA A 271 34.33 1.26 -10.61
CA ALA A 271 34.87 -0.10 -10.64
C ALA A 271 34.25 -0.97 -9.53
N GLY A 272 33.68 -2.11 -9.92
CA GLY A 272 33.08 -3.07 -8.98
C GLY A 272 31.73 -2.67 -8.38
N ALA A 273 31.11 -1.57 -8.82
CA ALA A 273 29.80 -1.16 -8.31
C ALA A 273 28.72 -2.21 -8.60
N ALA A 274 27.96 -2.55 -7.55
CA ALA A 274 26.84 -3.44 -7.65
C ALA A 274 25.70 -2.80 -8.46
N ASP A 275 24.86 -3.61 -9.09
CA ASP A 275 23.78 -3.11 -9.96
C ASP A 275 22.81 -2.20 -9.19
N VAL A 276 22.49 -2.55 -7.95
CA VAL A 276 21.62 -1.72 -7.09
C VAL A 276 22.23 -0.37 -6.75
N GLU A 277 23.56 -0.27 -6.65
CA GLU A 277 24.25 1.00 -6.39
C GLU A 277 24.17 1.92 -7.60
N LEU A 278 24.36 1.37 -8.80
CA LEU A 278 24.19 2.10 -10.06
C LEU A 278 22.74 2.62 -10.22
N LEU A 279 21.75 1.79 -9.89
CA LEU A 279 20.34 2.19 -9.91
C LEU A 279 20.03 3.28 -8.88
N ARG A 280 20.57 3.19 -7.65
CA ARG A 280 20.40 4.22 -6.61
C ARG A 280 21.13 5.52 -6.96
N GLN A 281 22.29 5.45 -7.60
CA GLN A 281 22.98 6.63 -8.10
C GLN A 281 22.17 7.35 -9.17
N ALA A 282 21.48 6.59 -10.04
CA ALA A 282 20.65 7.15 -11.10
C ALA A 282 19.31 7.70 -10.62
N PHE A 283 18.66 7.03 -9.67
CA PHE A 283 17.26 7.27 -9.31
C PHE A 283 17.06 7.73 -7.86
N GLY A 284 18.14 7.92 -7.10
CA GLY A 284 18.10 8.39 -5.70
C GLY A 284 17.72 7.31 -4.69
N ARG A 285 16.99 7.69 -3.64
CA ARG A 285 16.43 6.80 -2.61
C ARG A 285 15.38 5.89 -3.26
N LEU A 286 15.84 4.75 -3.73
CA LEU A 286 15.09 3.84 -4.59
C LEU A 286 14.43 2.69 -3.81
N ARG A 287 13.16 2.42 -4.10
CA ARG A 287 12.44 1.21 -3.68
C ARG A 287 12.11 0.30 -4.87
N PHE A 288 11.79 -0.95 -4.58
CA PHE A 288 11.46 -1.96 -5.59
C PHE A 288 10.08 -2.54 -5.32
N VAL A 289 9.30 -2.73 -6.38
CA VAL A 289 7.99 -3.39 -6.39
C VAL A 289 8.10 -4.55 -7.36
N TYR A 290 7.91 -5.78 -6.93
CA TYR A 290 7.97 -6.95 -7.80
C TYR A 290 6.57 -7.46 -8.11
N VAL A 291 6.22 -7.50 -9.40
CA VAL A 291 4.90 -7.92 -9.87
C VAL A 291 4.99 -9.28 -10.53
N GLU A 292 4.28 -10.24 -9.95
CA GLU A 292 4.26 -11.62 -10.38
C GLU A 292 2.82 -12.07 -10.71
N ARG A 293 2.70 -13.07 -11.57
CA ARG A 293 1.44 -13.75 -11.85
C ARG A 293 1.57 -15.22 -11.49
N ALA A 294 0.71 -15.72 -10.60
CA ALA A 294 0.82 -17.10 -10.14
C ALA A 294 0.51 -18.10 -11.28
N ASP A 295 -0.47 -17.80 -12.12
CA ASP A 295 -0.82 -18.64 -13.27
C ASP A 295 0.13 -18.43 -14.46
N THR A 296 1.27 -19.13 -14.44
CA THR A 296 2.30 -19.09 -15.49
C THR A 296 1.75 -19.47 -16.87
N VAL A 297 0.85 -20.45 -16.96
CA VAL A 297 0.23 -20.86 -18.23
C VAL A 297 -0.63 -19.73 -18.79
N ALA A 298 -1.47 -19.12 -17.95
CA ALA A 298 -2.29 -18.00 -18.39
C ALA A 298 -1.46 -16.75 -18.76
N GLN A 299 -0.31 -16.56 -18.11
CA GLN A 299 0.67 -15.56 -18.52
C GLN A 299 1.27 -15.87 -19.90
N ALA A 300 1.74 -17.10 -20.11
CA ALA A 300 2.33 -17.55 -21.38
C ALA A 300 1.35 -17.47 -22.55
N VAL A 301 0.10 -17.92 -22.37
CA VAL A 301 -0.97 -17.76 -23.37
C VAL A 301 -1.19 -16.28 -23.70
N SER A 302 -1.24 -15.43 -22.67
CA SER A 302 -1.42 -14.01 -22.89
C SER A 302 -0.24 -13.36 -23.61
N TRP A 303 0.97 -13.85 -23.41
CA TRP A 303 2.18 -13.39 -24.09
C TRP A 303 2.17 -13.86 -25.55
N ALA A 304 1.93 -15.15 -25.82
CA ALA A 304 1.84 -15.70 -27.17
C ALA A 304 0.85 -14.92 -28.05
N ARG A 305 -0.31 -14.55 -27.49
CA ARG A 305 -1.30 -13.73 -28.19
C ARG A 305 -0.79 -12.31 -28.46
N ALA A 306 -0.10 -11.69 -27.51
CA ALA A 306 0.45 -10.34 -27.67
C ALA A 306 1.51 -10.30 -28.79
N GLU A 307 2.37 -11.33 -28.89
CA GLU A 307 3.35 -11.48 -29.97
C GLU A 307 2.70 -11.50 -31.35
N GLN A 308 1.66 -12.33 -31.52
CA GLN A 308 0.99 -12.50 -32.82
C GLN A 308 0.15 -11.29 -33.21
N THR A 309 -0.55 -10.69 -32.25
CA THR A 309 -1.44 -9.55 -32.51
C THR A 309 -0.71 -8.21 -32.57
N LYS A 310 0.57 -8.19 -32.17
CA LYS A 310 1.39 -6.99 -31.94
C LYS A 310 0.78 -6.01 -30.93
N ARG A 311 -0.17 -6.47 -30.10
CA ARG A 311 -0.83 -5.68 -29.06
C ARG A 311 -0.17 -5.94 -27.72
N TRP A 312 0.70 -5.03 -27.31
CA TRP A 312 1.39 -5.08 -26.02
C TRP A 312 0.80 -4.05 -25.05
N GLN A 313 0.32 -2.92 -25.56
CA GLN A 313 -0.25 -1.81 -24.81
C GLN A 313 -1.59 -1.33 -25.41
N VAL A 314 -2.31 -0.50 -24.66
CA VAL A 314 -3.55 0.14 -25.14
C VAL A 314 -3.17 1.21 -26.16
N GLY A 315 -3.57 1.04 -27.42
CA GLY A 315 -3.27 1.96 -28.51
C GLY A 315 -2.45 1.34 -29.67
N ASP A 316 -1.90 0.14 -29.48
CA ASP A 316 -1.17 -0.55 -30.55
C ASP A 316 -2.13 -0.97 -31.70
N ALA A 317 -1.72 -0.73 -32.94
CA ALA A 317 -2.48 -1.11 -34.12
C ALA A 317 -2.57 -2.66 -34.21
N PRO A 318 -3.78 -3.24 -34.26
CA PRO A 318 -3.92 -4.69 -34.39
C PRO A 318 -3.29 -5.23 -35.66
N SER A 319 -2.69 -6.43 -35.56
CA SER A 319 -2.60 -7.32 -36.72
C SER A 319 -4.01 -7.66 -37.24
N GLN A 320 -4.15 -7.73 -38.57
CA GLN A 320 -5.39 -8.14 -39.24
C GLN A 320 -5.63 -9.66 -39.13
N GLU A 321 -4.59 -10.44 -38.80
CA GLU A 321 -4.69 -11.90 -38.72
C GLU A 321 -5.13 -12.40 -37.33
N PRO A 322 -6.07 -13.36 -37.25
CA PRO A 322 -6.51 -13.92 -35.99
C PRO A 322 -5.38 -14.73 -35.34
N PRO A 323 -5.14 -14.57 -34.03
CA PRO A 323 -4.11 -15.33 -33.34
C PRO A 323 -4.42 -16.83 -33.36
N ARG A 324 -3.40 -17.66 -33.56
CA ARG A 324 -3.48 -19.12 -33.66
C ARG A 324 -2.82 -19.79 -32.47
N TYR A 325 -3.47 -20.83 -31.95
CA TYR A 325 -2.94 -21.63 -30.86
C TYR A 325 -1.66 -22.36 -31.31
N ASP A 326 -0.59 -22.19 -30.54
CA ASP A 326 0.68 -22.86 -30.73
C ASP A 326 1.16 -23.40 -29.38
N ARG A 327 1.02 -24.72 -29.19
CA ARG A 327 1.38 -25.39 -27.94
C ARG A 327 2.87 -25.26 -27.65
N SER A 328 3.72 -25.47 -28.66
CA SER A 328 5.17 -25.44 -28.50
C SER A 328 5.63 -24.04 -28.11
N ARG A 329 5.06 -23.00 -28.72
CA ARG A 329 5.35 -21.62 -28.33
C ARG A 329 4.90 -21.30 -26.92
N ILE A 330 3.72 -21.75 -26.50
CA ILE A 330 3.23 -21.56 -25.13
C ILE A 330 4.16 -22.26 -24.13
N ALA A 331 4.59 -23.49 -24.40
CA ALA A 331 5.52 -24.23 -23.52
C ALA A 331 6.87 -23.51 -23.38
N GLN A 332 7.46 -23.04 -24.49
CA GLN A 332 8.68 -22.22 -24.46
C GLN A 332 8.51 -20.94 -23.63
N LEU A 333 7.36 -20.29 -23.72
CA LEU A 333 7.07 -19.09 -22.94
C LEU A 333 6.88 -19.40 -21.45
N VAL A 334 6.29 -20.55 -21.09
CA VAL A 334 6.23 -21.02 -19.69
C VAL A 334 7.65 -21.15 -19.12
N GLU A 335 8.53 -21.89 -19.79
CA GLU A 335 9.93 -22.05 -19.37
C GLU A 335 10.66 -20.70 -19.28
N THR A 336 10.45 -19.82 -20.26
CA THR A 336 11.04 -18.47 -20.26
C THR A 336 10.57 -17.66 -19.06
N ILE A 337 9.28 -17.69 -18.73
CA ILE A 337 8.72 -16.95 -17.59
C ILE A 337 9.31 -17.48 -16.28
N GLU A 338 9.42 -18.80 -16.12
CA GLU A 338 10.00 -19.42 -14.93
C GLU A 338 11.48 -19.06 -14.76
N GLN A 339 12.26 -19.08 -15.85
CA GLN A 339 13.65 -18.66 -15.85
C GLN A 339 13.79 -17.18 -15.45
N GLN A 340 12.99 -16.29 -16.05
CA GLN A 340 13.02 -14.86 -15.72
C GLN A 340 12.60 -14.59 -14.27
N ARG A 341 11.60 -15.32 -13.76
CA ARG A 341 11.17 -15.26 -12.35
C ARG A 341 12.31 -15.66 -11.41
N ALA A 342 12.93 -16.81 -11.65
CA ALA A 342 14.05 -17.29 -10.86
C ALA A 342 15.22 -16.31 -10.89
N ALA A 343 15.47 -15.69 -12.06
CA ALA A 343 16.54 -14.74 -12.22
C ALA A 343 16.28 -13.41 -11.47
N TRP A 344 15.05 -12.88 -11.46
CA TRP A 344 14.67 -11.76 -10.58
C TRP A 344 14.90 -12.09 -9.11
N ARG A 345 14.43 -13.26 -8.65
CA ARG A 345 14.59 -13.70 -7.25
C ARG A 345 16.06 -13.79 -6.85
N ARG A 346 16.90 -14.36 -7.72
CA ARG A 346 18.34 -14.42 -7.53
C ARG A 346 18.96 -13.02 -7.47
N TRP A 347 18.61 -12.14 -8.40
CA TRP A 347 19.12 -10.76 -8.42
C TRP A 347 18.74 -10.01 -7.14
N PHE A 348 17.50 -10.13 -6.66
CA PHE A 348 17.10 -9.53 -5.38
C PHE A 348 17.94 -10.04 -4.20
N ALA A 349 18.20 -11.34 -4.14
CA ALA A 349 19.04 -11.93 -3.09
C ALA A 349 20.50 -11.46 -3.19
N GLU A 350 21.10 -11.46 -4.38
CA GLU A 350 22.47 -11.03 -4.63
C GLU A 350 22.68 -9.53 -4.37
N GLN A 351 21.65 -8.71 -4.63
CA GLN A 351 21.68 -7.26 -4.42
C GLN A 351 21.15 -6.82 -3.05
N HIS A 352 20.76 -7.77 -2.18
CA HIS A 352 20.15 -7.49 -0.87
C HIS A 352 18.94 -6.54 -0.97
N VAL A 353 18.08 -6.78 -1.96
CA VAL A 353 16.84 -6.03 -2.18
C VAL A 353 15.65 -6.84 -1.68
N GLU A 354 14.86 -6.24 -0.81
CA GLU A 354 13.54 -6.74 -0.41
C GLU A 354 12.47 -5.92 -1.15
N PRO A 355 11.89 -6.44 -2.25
CA PRO A 355 10.85 -5.73 -2.97
C PRO A 355 9.51 -5.82 -2.27
N TYR A 356 8.64 -4.83 -2.49
CA TYR A 356 7.21 -4.97 -2.19
C TYR A 356 6.56 -5.90 -3.22
N GLU A 357 6.03 -7.02 -2.76
CA GLU A 357 5.45 -8.06 -3.61
C GLU A 357 4.02 -7.70 -4.03
N VAL A 358 3.71 -7.87 -5.31
CA VAL A 358 2.37 -7.70 -5.87
C VAL A 358 2.01 -8.93 -6.69
N SER A 359 0.94 -9.59 -6.30
CA SER A 359 0.30 -10.63 -7.09
C SER A 359 -0.65 -10.03 -8.12
N TYR A 360 -0.59 -10.51 -9.36
CA TYR A 360 -1.55 -10.16 -10.41
C TYR A 360 -2.98 -10.50 -10.00
N GLU A 361 -3.17 -11.65 -9.35
CA GLU A 361 -4.48 -12.13 -8.94
C GLU A 361 -5.12 -11.18 -7.90
N GLU A 362 -4.32 -10.70 -6.94
CA GLU A 362 -4.76 -9.70 -5.96
C GLU A 362 -4.99 -8.34 -6.64
N LEU A 363 -4.08 -7.90 -7.50
CA LEU A 363 -4.21 -6.65 -8.26
C LEU A 363 -5.47 -6.63 -9.14
N ALA A 364 -5.84 -7.78 -9.71
CA ALA A 364 -7.03 -7.90 -10.54
C ALA A 364 -8.32 -7.94 -9.70
N ALA A 365 -8.27 -8.51 -8.50
CA ALA A 365 -9.41 -8.62 -7.59
C ALA A 365 -9.70 -7.33 -6.83
N ASP A 366 -8.65 -6.65 -6.33
CA ASP A 366 -8.72 -5.37 -5.62
C ASP A 366 -7.66 -4.39 -6.13
N PRO A 367 -7.88 -3.76 -7.30
CA PRO A 367 -6.94 -2.80 -7.87
C PRO A 367 -6.66 -1.61 -6.95
N THR A 368 -7.66 -1.15 -6.20
CA THR A 368 -7.53 0.00 -5.30
C THR A 368 -6.69 -0.36 -4.10
N GLY A 369 -7.02 -1.43 -3.38
CA GLY A 369 -6.29 -1.85 -2.18
C GLY A 369 -4.82 -2.20 -2.47
N VAL A 370 -4.53 -2.87 -3.59
CA VAL A 370 -3.14 -3.15 -3.99
C VAL A 370 -2.39 -1.86 -4.33
N THR A 371 -3.04 -0.90 -5.01
CA THR A 371 -2.41 0.40 -5.30
C THR A 371 -2.12 1.16 -4.02
N GLU A 372 -3.04 1.20 -3.07
CA GLU A 372 -2.83 1.82 -1.74
C GLU A 372 -1.70 1.14 -0.98
N GLY A 373 -1.61 -0.20 -1.02
CA GLY A 373 -0.51 -0.95 -0.42
C GLY A 373 0.86 -0.60 -1.01
N VAL A 374 0.94 -0.44 -2.34
CA VAL A 374 2.16 0.06 -3.00
C VAL A 374 2.47 1.48 -2.54
N LEU A 375 1.49 2.39 -2.50
CA LEU A 375 1.70 3.76 -2.02
C LEU A 375 2.18 3.80 -0.57
N ASP A 376 1.59 2.98 0.30
CA ASP A 376 1.98 2.86 1.72
C ASP A 376 3.43 2.36 1.85
N SER A 377 3.85 1.39 1.01
CA SER A 377 5.24 0.92 0.97
C SER A 377 6.25 1.99 0.53
N LEU A 378 5.78 2.99 -0.23
CA LEU A 378 6.54 4.15 -0.69
C LEU A 378 6.39 5.36 0.25
N GLU A 379 5.60 5.23 1.31
CA GLU A 379 5.22 6.31 2.23
C GLU A 379 4.54 7.49 1.52
N LEU A 380 3.71 7.20 0.51
CA LEU A 380 2.94 8.18 -0.24
C LEU A 380 1.48 8.17 0.20
N VAL A 381 0.94 9.35 0.51
CA VAL A 381 -0.46 9.52 0.90
C VAL A 381 -1.24 10.17 -0.23
N LEU A 382 -2.36 9.56 -0.61
CA LEU A 382 -3.27 10.10 -1.60
C LEU A 382 -3.82 11.46 -1.16
N PRO A 383 -3.76 12.49 -2.02
CA PRO A 383 -4.42 13.76 -1.77
C PRO A 383 -5.93 13.58 -1.56
N PRO A 384 -6.59 14.48 -0.80
CA PRO A 384 -8.04 14.48 -0.68
C PRO A 384 -8.73 14.51 -2.06
N GLY A 385 -9.69 13.62 -2.28
CA GLY A 385 -10.43 13.53 -3.54
C GLY A 385 -9.70 12.85 -4.71
N ALA A 386 -8.43 12.44 -4.53
CA ALA A 386 -7.76 11.60 -5.51
C ALA A 386 -8.48 10.25 -5.64
N ALA A 387 -8.66 9.78 -6.86
CA ALA A 387 -9.33 8.52 -7.15
C ALA A 387 -8.40 7.61 -7.93
N ILE A 388 -8.20 6.39 -7.41
CA ILE A 388 -7.48 5.34 -8.12
C ILE A 388 -8.39 4.82 -9.25
N ARG A 389 -7.96 4.98 -10.49
CA ARG A 389 -8.74 4.61 -11.68
C ARG A 389 -7.86 3.95 -12.72
N SER A 390 -8.22 2.73 -13.13
CA SER A 390 -7.60 2.11 -14.30
C SER A 390 -8.20 2.69 -15.59
N ARG A 391 -7.33 2.99 -16.56
CA ARG A 391 -7.73 3.25 -17.96
C ARG A 391 -7.42 2.07 -18.88
N VAL A 392 -6.94 0.96 -18.32
CA VAL A 392 -6.55 -0.23 -19.07
C VAL A 392 -7.72 -1.21 -19.07
N PRO A 393 -8.34 -1.50 -20.23
CA PRO A 393 -9.37 -2.53 -20.31
C PRO A 393 -8.75 -3.90 -20.07
N ARG A 394 -9.54 -4.81 -19.49
CA ARG A 394 -9.16 -6.21 -19.34
C ARG A 394 -8.96 -6.83 -20.72
N GLN A 395 -7.79 -7.41 -20.96
CA GLN A 395 -7.44 -8.02 -22.24
C GLN A 395 -7.73 -9.53 -22.31
N ALA A 396 -8.11 -10.15 -21.18
CA ALA A 396 -8.46 -11.56 -21.15
C ALA A 396 -9.88 -11.78 -21.69
N ASP A 397 -10.04 -12.69 -22.66
CA ASP A 397 -11.30 -13.04 -23.32
C ASP A 397 -11.50 -14.57 -23.37
N GLU A 398 -12.58 -15.03 -24.00
CA GLU A 398 -12.91 -16.45 -24.17
C GLU A 398 -11.82 -17.25 -24.89
N LEU A 399 -11.08 -16.61 -25.81
CA LEU A 399 -9.99 -17.25 -26.54
C LEU A 399 -8.79 -17.54 -25.62
N ASN A 400 -8.50 -16.68 -24.64
CA ASN A 400 -7.53 -17.03 -23.60
C ASN A 400 -7.93 -18.29 -22.84
N ALA A 401 -9.20 -18.37 -22.42
CA ALA A 401 -9.70 -19.49 -21.63
C ALA A 401 -9.61 -20.81 -22.42
N ASP A 402 -9.98 -20.79 -23.70
CA ASP A 402 -9.84 -21.92 -24.62
C ASP A 402 -8.38 -22.38 -24.75
N TRP A 403 -7.43 -21.47 -24.99
CA TRP A 403 -6.01 -21.83 -25.13
C TRP A 403 -5.41 -22.39 -23.83
N ILE A 404 -5.80 -21.84 -22.68
CA ILE A 404 -5.37 -22.34 -21.37
C ILE A 404 -5.91 -23.76 -21.16
N ALA A 405 -7.18 -24.00 -21.46
CA ALA A 405 -7.80 -25.33 -21.34
C ALA A 405 -7.12 -26.34 -22.27
N ARG A 406 -6.90 -25.99 -23.55
CA ARG A 406 -6.18 -26.84 -24.52
C ARG A 406 -4.76 -27.14 -24.08
N PHE A 407 -4.06 -26.18 -23.49
CA PHE A 407 -2.70 -26.40 -23.00
C PHE A 407 -2.68 -27.38 -21.82
N ARG A 408 -3.61 -27.22 -20.86
CA ARG A 408 -3.70 -28.08 -19.66
C ARG A 408 -4.24 -29.49 -19.93
N ALA A 409 -5.07 -29.68 -20.95
CA ALA A 409 -5.70 -30.97 -21.26
C ALA A 409 -4.73 -32.04 -21.81
N VAL A 410 -3.50 -31.66 -22.16
CA VAL A 410 -2.48 -32.54 -22.76
C VAL A 410 -1.25 -32.64 -21.85
N ALA A 411 -1.43 -32.40 -20.55
CA ALA A 411 -0.39 -32.51 -19.52
C ALA A 411 -0.19 -33.95 -19.06
#